data_AF-A0ABD5RZA2-F1
#
_entry.id   AF-A0ABD5RZA2-F1
#
_cell.length_a   1.000
_cell.length_b   1.000
_cell.length_c   1.000
_cell.angle_alpha   90.00
_cell.angle_beta   90.00
_cell.angle_gamma   90.00
#
_symmetry.space_group_name_H-M   'P 1'
#
loop_
_entity.id
_entity.type
_entity.pdbx_description
1 polymer ?
#
loop_
_entity_poly.entity_id
_entity_poly.type
_entity_poly.pdbx_seq_one_letter_code
_entity_poly.pdbx_strand_id
1 'polypeptide(L)' 'VRMERTIAVGDGANDLPMLEVAGLAVGFAPKPAVEPVCDVVVETMDELAREFEERGILSQSR' A
#
# COMPACT_ATOMS: atom_id res chain seq x y z
N VAL A 1 -5.77 0.47 17.02
CA VAL A 1 -6.14 1.35 15.88
C VAL A 1 -7.30 0.70 15.13
N ARG A 2 -8.07 1.46 14.34
CA ARG A 2 -9.12 0.88 13.46
C ARG A 2 -8.47 0.40 12.17
N MET A 3 -8.63 -0.86 11.83
CA MET A 3 -7.94 -1.46 10.67
C MET A 3 -8.40 -0.82 9.36
N GLU A 4 -9.67 -0.41 9.28
CA GLU A 4 -10.26 0.31 8.15
C GLU A 4 -9.64 1.70 7.93
N ARG A 5 -8.90 2.21 8.91
CA ARG A 5 -8.15 3.48 8.86
C ARG A 5 -6.63 3.25 8.93
N THR A 6 -6.17 2.08 8.49
CA THR A 6 -4.76 1.70 8.47
C THR A 6 -4.36 1.39 7.03
N ILE A 7 -3.16 1.83 6.64
CA ILE A 7 -2.54 1.52 5.36
C ILE A 7 -1.35 0.62 5.65
N ALA A 8 -1.28 -0.53 5.00
CA ALA A 8 -0.10 -1.39 5.00
C ALA A 8 0.61 -1.24 3.65
N VAL A 9 1.94 -1.11 3.69
CA VAL A 9 2.79 -1.06 2.49
C VAL A 9 3.85 -2.15 2.66
N GLY A 10 3.97 -3.04 1.67
CA GLY A 10 4.92 -4.16 1.74
C GLY A 10 5.15 -4.82 0.38
N ASP A 11 6.12 -5.74 0.34
CA ASP A 11 6.53 -6.43 -0.88
C ASP A 11 6.62 -7.96 -0.70
N GLY A 12 6.68 -8.42 0.55
CA GLY A 12 7.10 -9.75 0.92
C GLY A 12 6.07 -10.56 1.68
N ALA A 13 6.32 -11.88 1.78
CA ALA A 13 5.43 -12.81 2.47
C ALA A 13 5.24 -12.49 3.96
N ASN A 14 6.23 -11.84 4.60
CA ASN A 14 6.13 -11.42 6.00
C ASN A 14 5.11 -10.29 6.19
N ASP A 15 4.77 -9.56 5.13
CA ASP A 15 3.81 -8.46 5.14
C ASP A 15 2.37 -8.93 4.92
N LEU A 16 2.17 -10.17 4.43
CA LEU A 16 0.84 -10.73 4.15
C LEU A 16 -0.14 -10.55 5.32
N PRO A 17 0.22 -10.86 6.59
CA PRO A 17 -0.72 -10.68 7.70
C PRO A 17 -1.12 -9.21 7.93
N MET A 18 -0.26 -8.26 7.54
CA MET A 18 -0.55 -6.82 7.63
C MET A 18 -1.37 -6.35 6.43
N LEU A 19 -1.05 -6.81 5.22
CA LEU A 19 -1.76 -6.47 3.98
C LEU A 19 -3.20 -7.01 4.00
N GLU A 20 -3.42 -8.25 4.44
CA GLU A 20 -4.75 -8.87 4.47
C GLU A 20 -5.75 -8.20 5.41
N VAL A 21 -5.27 -7.47 6.43
CA VAL A 21 -6.13 -6.88 7.47
C VAL A 21 -6.22 -5.36 7.37
N ALA A 22 -5.35 -4.70 6.61
CA ALA A 22 -5.38 -3.24 6.48
C ALA A 22 -6.61 -2.78 5.66
N GLY A 23 -7.08 -1.56 5.91
CA GLY A 23 -8.13 -0.94 5.10
C GLY A 23 -7.66 -0.51 3.72
N LEU A 24 -6.35 -0.43 3.50
CA LEU A 24 -5.71 -0.29 2.20
C LEU A 24 -4.37 -1.04 2.23
N ALA A 25 -4.22 -2.02 1.34
CA ALA A 25 -3.00 -2.78 1.13
C ALA A 25 -2.27 -2.30 -0.13
N VAL A 26 -1.05 -1.79 0.03
CA VAL A 26 -0.21 -1.33 -1.09
C VAL A 26 0.98 -2.26 -1.27
N GLY A 27 1.06 -2.87 -2.44
CA GLY A 27 2.23 -3.62 -2.89
C GLY A 27 3.26 -2.65 -3.46
N PHE A 28 4.42 -2.52 -2.82
CA PHE A 28 5.55 -1.76 -3.37
C PHE A 28 6.52 -2.72 -4.05
N ALA A 29 6.50 -2.80 -5.38
CA ALA A 29 7.18 -3.80 -6.18
C ALA A 29 7.00 -5.22 -5.59
N PRO A 30 5.74 -5.66 -5.36
CA PRO A 30 5.48 -6.86 -4.59
C PRO A 30 5.95 -8.10 -5.34
N LYS A 31 6.36 -9.12 -4.60
CA LYS A 31 6.63 -10.43 -5.18
C LYS A 31 5.33 -11.01 -5.77
N PRO A 32 5.39 -11.88 -6.80
CA PRO A 32 4.19 -12.45 -7.43
C PRO A 32 3.25 -13.20 -6.46
N ALA A 33 3.78 -13.71 -5.35
CA ALA A 33 2.98 -14.37 -4.32
C ALA A 33 2.25 -13.41 -3.37
N VAL A 34 2.63 -12.13 -3.38
CA VAL A 34 2.11 -11.06 -2.51
C VAL A 34 1.17 -10.14 -3.29
N GLU A 35 1.46 -9.88 -4.56
CA GLU A 35 0.63 -9.06 -5.46
C GLU A 35 -0.89 -9.34 -5.37
N PRO A 36 -1.36 -10.62 -5.29
CA PRO A 36 -2.80 -10.90 -5.25
C PRO A 36 -3.53 -10.42 -3.99
N VAL A 37 -2.82 -10.06 -2.91
CA VAL A 37 -3.42 -9.52 -1.67
C VAL A 37 -3.34 -7.99 -1.59
N CYS A 38 -2.74 -7.34 -2.58
CA CYS A 38 -2.62 -5.89 -2.64
C CYS A 38 -3.84 -5.28 -3.33
N ASP A 39 -4.37 -4.18 -2.79
CA ASP A 39 -5.41 -3.37 -3.45
C ASP A 39 -4.82 -2.52 -4.57
N VAL A 40 -3.57 -2.06 -4.38
CA VAL A 40 -2.82 -1.23 -5.32
C VAL A 40 -1.40 -1.72 -5.40
N VAL A 41 -0.81 -1.66 -6.59
CA VAL A 41 0.60 -1.96 -6.84
C VAL A 41 1.28 -0.73 -7.40
N VAL A 42 2.44 -0.41 -6.86
CA VAL A 42 3.32 0.67 -7.32
C VAL A 42 4.75 0.14 -7.38
N GLU A 43 5.55 0.62 -8.32
CA GLU A 43 6.94 0.18 -8.53
C GLU A 43 7.95 1.19 -7.98
N THR A 44 7.53 2.44 -7.73
CA THR A 44 8.41 3.53 -7.31
C THR A 44 7.83 4.40 -6.20
N MET A 45 8.70 5.13 -5.51
CA MET A 45 8.29 6.08 -4.46
C MET A 45 7.45 7.23 -5.00
N ASP A 46 7.71 7.66 -6.24
CA ASP A 46 6.94 8.71 -6.90
C ASP A 46 5.50 8.25 -7.17
N GLU A 47 5.33 7.01 -7.64
CA GLU A 47 4.02 6.39 -7.81
C GLU A 47 3.28 6.23 -6.47
N LEU A 48 3.98 5.77 -5.42
CA LEU A 48 3.39 5.67 -4.07
C LEU A 48 2.93 7.05 -3.55
N ALA A 49 3.78 8.07 -3.69
CA ALA A 49 3.46 9.43 -3.26
C ALA A 49 2.23 9.95 -4.00
N ARG A 50 2.20 9.78 -5.33
CA ARG A 50 1.07 10.18 -6.16
C ARG A 50 -0.22 9.47 -5.77
N GLU A 51 -0.17 8.16 -5.54
CA GLU A 51 -1.33 7.38 -5.08
C GLU A 51 -1.88 7.93 -3.75
N PHE A 52 -1.00 8.29 -2.82
CA PHE A 52 -1.40 8.88 -1.54
C PHE A 52 -1.92 10.31 -1.66
N GLU A 53 -1.40 11.11 -2.58
CA GLU A 53 -1.94 12.44 -2.88
C GLU A 53 -3.33 12.36 -3.52
N GLU A 54 -3.53 11.47 -4.50
CA GLU A 54 -4.81 11.27 -5.19
C GLU A 54 -5.91 10.78 -4.22
N ARG A 55 -5.53 10.01 -3.19
CA ARG A 55 -6.42 9.58 -2.09
C ARG A 55 -6.59 10.62 -0.98
N GLY A 56 -5.88 11.74 -1.04
CA GLY A 56 -5.90 12.79 -0.01
C GLY A 56 -5.26 12.37 1.33
N ILE A 57 -4.40 11.35 1.31
CA ILE A 57 -3.61 10.90 2.46
C ILE A 57 -2.44 11.84 2.70
N LEU A 58 -1.74 12.21 1.61
CA LEU A 58 -0.71 13.24 1.63
C LEU A 58 -1.29 14.54 1.06
N SER A 59 -0.88 15.67 1.63
CA SER A 59 -1.07 16.95 0.97
C SER A 59 -0.13 17.03 -0.23
N GLN A 60 -0.61 17.55 -1.36
CA GLN A 60 0.27 17.79 -2.51
C GLN A 60 1.50 18.60 -2.09
N SER A 61 2.67 18.03 -2.28
CA SER A 61 3.91 18.76 -2.08
C SER A 61 4.03 19.82 -3.18
N ARG A 62 4.28 21.07 -2.78
CA ARG A 62 4.48 22.19 -3.71
C ARG A 62 5.72 22.00 -4.58
#